data_AF-A0A1S3LTF9-F1
#
_entry.id   AF-A0A1S3LTF9-F1
#
_cell.length_a   1.000
_cell.length_b   1.000
_cell.length_c   1.000
_cell.angle_alpha   90.00
_cell.angle_beta   90.00
_cell.angle_gamma   90.00
#
_symmetry.space_group_name_H-M   'P 1'
#
loop_
_entity.id
_entity.type
_entity.pdbx_description
1 polymer ?
#
loop_
_entity_poly.entity_id
_entity_poly.type
_entity_poly.pdbx_seq_one_letter_code
_entity_poly.pdbx_strand_id
1 'polypeptide(L)'
;MGANTSQVSDLCENQSLRTLIGTESISENDPFWNQLISFTFISPTSSGDSKLLEEAVIPLAKILIENNPRTGNFGALVRIFLGRTKELKISTECQDQLFIWQAHNALFMIRCLLKVFISEMPEEELHLQFSYQERAPGSCDTGREDLLEELMCNLVHLVVEVPLL
;
A
#
# COMPACT_ATOMS: atom_id res chain seq x y z
N MET A 1 -3.96 20.26 5.61
CA MET A 1 -3.76 19.58 6.91
C MET A 1 -2.71 18.50 6.70
N GLY A 2 -1.43 18.84 6.85
CA GLY A 2 -0.31 17.92 6.65
C GLY A 2 0.72 18.20 7.72
N ALA A 3 0.70 17.44 8.81
CA ALA A 3 1.61 17.63 9.93
C ALA A 3 2.78 16.63 9.93
N ASN A 4 2.75 15.62 9.05
CA ASN A 4 3.76 14.57 9.01
C ASN A 4 4.33 14.47 7.59
N THR A 5 5.11 15.48 7.19
CA THR A 5 5.93 15.42 5.98
C THR A 5 7.33 14.99 6.40
N SER A 6 7.73 13.75 6.14
CA SER A 6 9.12 13.34 6.34
C SER A 6 9.91 13.61 5.07
N GLN A 7 11.14 14.07 5.22
CA GLN A 7 12.09 14.06 4.09
C GLN A 7 12.42 12.60 3.74
N VAL A 8 12.82 12.35 2.49
CA VAL A 8 13.21 11.00 2.03
C VAL A 8 14.29 10.39 2.93
N SER A 9 15.17 11.22 3.50
CA SER A 9 16.20 10.83 4.46
C SER A 9 15.66 10.21 5.76
N ASP A 10 14.42 10.51 6.12
CA ASP A 10 13.85 10.14 7.42
C ASP A 10 12.86 8.97 7.30
N LEU A 11 12.68 8.40 6.10
CA LEU A 11 11.77 7.28 5.85
C LEU A 11 12.08 6.08 6.76
N CYS A 12 13.36 5.80 6.98
CA CYS A 12 13.79 4.71 7.86
C CYS A 12 13.46 4.95 9.34
N GLU A 13 13.31 6.19 9.78
CA GLU A 13 12.98 6.52 11.18
C GLU A 13 11.46 6.69 11.39
N ASN A 14 10.68 6.57 10.33
CA ASN A 14 9.23 6.73 10.40
C ASN A 14 8.59 5.53 11.13
N GLN A 15 7.97 5.81 12.28
CA GLN A 15 7.35 4.79 13.12
C GLN A 15 6.22 4.03 12.39
N SER A 16 5.42 4.70 11.56
CA SER A 16 4.34 4.05 10.82
C SER A 16 4.88 3.06 9.79
N LEU A 17 5.98 3.40 9.11
CA LEU A 17 6.67 2.48 8.20
C LEU A 17 7.33 1.33 8.95
N ARG A 18 7.95 1.59 10.11
CA ARG A 18 8.51 0.54 10.98
C ARG A 18 7.44 -0.45 11.45
N THR A 19 6.26 0.03 11.80
CA THR A 19 5.13 -0.83 12.16
C THR A 19 4.66 -1.65 10.95
N LEU A 20 4.51 -1.04 9.77
CA LEU A 20 4.10 -1.73 8.54
C LEU A 20 5.00 -2.93 8.21
N ILE A 21 6.32 -2.72 8.28
CA ILE A 21 7.33 -3.75 7.94
C ILE A 21 7.69 -4.66 9.12
N GLY A 22 7.03 -4.49 10.27
CA GLY A 22 7.31 -5.23 11.50
C GLY A 22 6.94 -6.71 11.43
N THR A 23 7.10 -7.40 12.56
CA THR A 23 6.84 -8.84 12.70
C THR A 23 5.43 -9.18 13.15
N GLU A 24 4.62 -8.17 13.46
CA GLU A 24 3.24 -8.33 13.91
C GLU A 24 2.26 -8.09 12.74
N SER A 25 1.18 -8.87 12.70
CA SER A 25 0.07 -8.63 11.78
C SER A 25 -0.72 -7.40 12.21
N ILE A 26 -1.16 -6.62 11.23
CA ILE A 26 -1.99 -5.44 11.44
C ILE A 26 -3.40 -5.74 10.93
N SER A 27 -4.39 -5.65 11.82
CA SER A 27 -5.78 -5.84 11.44
C SER A 27 -6.22 -4.77 10.43
N GLU A 28 -7.01 -5.14 9.43
CA GLU A 28 -7.59 -4.19 8.46
C GLU A 28 -8.46 -3.11 9.12
N ASN A 29 -9.02 -3.40 10.30
CA ASN A 29 -9.84 -2.45 11.06
C ASN A 29 -9.01 -1.54 11.98
N ASP A 30 -7.68 -1.70 12.01
CA ASP A 30 -6.82 -0.93 12.90
C ASP A 30 -6.74 0.55 12.46
N PRO A 31 -6.90 1.52 13.39
CA PRO A 31 -6.77 2.95 13.06
C PRO A 31 -5.39 3.33 12.50
N PHE A 32 -4.37 2.49 12.69
CA PHE A 32 -3.05 2.57 12.07
C PHE A 32 -3.14 2.90 10.58
N TRP A 33 -4.03 2.25 9.83
CA TRP A 33 -4.11 2.45 8.38
C TRP A 33 -4.43 3.88 8.01
N ASN A 34 -5.37 4.51 8.73
CA ASN A 34 -5.71 5.91 8.51
C ASN A 34 -4.53 6.82 8.84
N GLN A 35 -3.76 6.51 9.88
CA GLN A 35 -2.54 7.26 10.21
C GLN A 35 -1.46 7.10 9.11
N LEU A 36 -1.26 5.87 8.63
CA LEU A 36 -0.27 5.54 7.60
C LEU A 36 -0.63 6.20 6.26
N ILE A 37 -1.87 6.08 5.78
CA ILE A 37 -2.26 6.63 4.47
C ILE A 37 -2.55 8.13 4.53
N SER A 38 -2.72 8.71 5.73
CA SER A 38 -2.72 10.16 5.93
C SER A 38 -1.30 10.72 6.13
N PHE A 39 -0.27 9.90 5.93
CA PHE A 39 1.10 10.38 5.84
C PHE A 39 1.32 11.05 4.49
N THR A 40 2.00 12.20 4.47
CA THR A 40 2.29 12.90 3.20
C THR A 40 3.60 12.43 2.62
N PHE A 41 3.55 11.61 1.57
CA PHE A 41 4.70 11.43 0.69
C PHE A 41 4.81 12.65 -0.23
N ILE A 42 5.97 13.30 -0.25
CA ILE A 42 6.26 14.24 -1.33
C ILE A 42 6.55 13.40 -2.56
N SER A 43 5.61 13.38 -3.50
CA SER A 43 5.85 12.72 -4.78
C SER A 43 7.08 13.33 -5.43
N PRO A 44 8.07 12.52 -5.86
CA PRO A 44 9.31 13.04 -6.42
C PRO A 44 9.00 13.89 -7.66
N THR A 45 9.45 15.15 -7.64
CA THR A 45 9.24 16.10 -8.74
C THR A 45 10.36 16.07 -9.79
N SER A 46 11.46 15.37 -9.47
CA SER A 46 12.60 15.21 -10.37
C SER A 46 13.07 13.75 -10.42
N SER A 47 13.84 13.41 -11.46
CA SER A 47 14.48 12.10 -11.57
C SER A 47 15.50 11.83 -10.46
N GLY A 48 16.11 12.88 -9.91
CA GLY A 48 16.99 12.78 -8.74
C GLY A 48 16.22 12.37 -7.49
N ASP A 49 15.10 13.02 -7.21
CA ASP A 49 14.25 12.71 -6.05
C ASP A 49 13.68 11.29 -6.15
N SER A 50 13.31 10.84 -7.36
CA SER A 50 12.83 9.47 -7.57
C SER A 50 13.90 8.43 -7.25
N LYS A 51 15.16 8.68 -7.63
CA LYS A 51 16.28 7.78 -7.30
C LYS A 51 16.55 7.73 -5.80
N LEU A 52 16.57 8.88 -5.14
CA LEU A 52 16.76 8.94 -3.68
C LEU A 52 15.64 8.19 -2.94
N LEU A 53 14.39 8.35 -3.40
CA LEU A 53 13.27 7.61 -2.85
C LEU A 53 13.43 6.10 -3.04
N GLU A 54 13.80 5.66 -4.24
CA GLU A 54 14.05 4.25 -4.54
C GLU A 54 15.14 3.67 -3.64
N GLU A 55 16.26 4.37 -3.50
CA GLU A 55 17.37 3.95 -2.62
C GLU A 55 16.93 3.85 -1.16
N ALA A 56 16.09 4.78 -0.68
CA ALA A 56 15.56 4.76 0.69
C ALA A 56 14.52 3.66 0.92
N VAL A 57 13.74 3.29 -0.09
CA VAL A 57 12.67 2.27 0.03
C VAL A 57 13.25 0.85 0.05
N ILE A 58 14.33 0.58 -0.68
CA ILE A 58 14.95 -0.76 -0.79
C ILE A 58 15.12 -1.45 0.58
N PRO A 59 15.79 -0.87 1.60
CA PRO A 59 15.98 -1.56 2.87
C PRO A 59 14.66 -1.85 3.60
N LEU A 60 13.67 -0.96 3.52
CA LEU A 60 12.36 -1.15 4.15
C LEU A 60 11.58 -2.26 3.46
N ALA A 61 11.59 -2.27 2.12
CA ALA A 61 10.93 -3.28 1.32
C ALA A 61 11.54 -4.67 1.57
N LYS A 62 12.87 -4.80 1.69
CA LYS A 62 13.53 -6.08 2.00
C LYS A 62 13.06 -6.67 3.34
N ILE A 63 12.96 -5.85 4.38
CA ILE A 63 12.43 -6.29 5.67
C ILE A 63 10.97 -6.73 5.53
N LEU A 64 10.16 -5.98 4.77
CA LEU A 64 8.77 -6.35 4.52
C LEU A 64 8.66 -7.69 3.77
N ILE A 65 9.49 -7.94 2.76
CA ILE A 65 9.51 -9.20 2.00
C ILE A 65 9.71 -10.40 2.94
N GLU A 66 10.61 -10.28 3.91
CA GLU A 66 10.92 -11.34 4.89
C GLU A 66 9.76 -11.58 5.87
N ASN A 67 9.11 -10.50 6.32
CA ASN A 67 8.08 -10.58 7.37
C ASN A 67 6.66 -10.82 6.83
N ASN A 68 6.34 -10.29 5.65
CA ASN A 68 5.00 -10.28 5.09
C ASN A 68 4.38 -11.68 4.87
N PRO A 69 5.13 -12.74 4.52
CA PRO A 69 4.58 -14.10 4.49
C PRO A 69 4.00 -14.59 5.83
N ARG A 70 4.30 -13.91 6.95
CA ARG A 70 3.77 -14.20 8.29
C ARG A 70 2.80 -13.15 8.81
N THR A 71 2.95 -11.89 8.39
CA THR A 71 2.13 -10.78 8.89
C THR A 71 0.98 -10.41 7.97
N GLY A 72 1.14 -10.58 6.65
CA GLY A 72 0.17 -10.16 5.64
C GLY A 72 -0.01 -8.66 5.49
N ASN A 73 0.86 -7.83 6.08
CA ASN A 73 0.70 -6.38 6.12
C ASN A 73 0.67 -5.74 4.72
N PHE A 74 1.38 -6.30 3.73
CA PHE A 74 1.30 -5.84 2.36
C PHE A 74 -0.07 -6.14 1.73
N GLY A 75 -0.59 -7.35 1.94
CA GLY A 75 -1.94 -7.71 1.50
C GLY A 75 -3.02 -6.82 2.14
N ALA A 76 -2.89 -6.55 3.45
CA ALA A 76 -3.76 -5.62 4.14
C ALA A 76 -3.67 -4.19 3.55
N LEU A 77 -2.47 -3.67 3.27
CA LEU A 77 -2.29 -2.39 2.59
C LEU A 77 -3.02 -2.33 1.24
N VAL A 78 -2.94 -3.40 0.44
CA VAL A 78 -3.64 -3.51 -0.85
C VAL A 78 -5.17 -3.48 -0.64
N ARG A 79 -5.70 -4.21 0.35
CA ARG A 79 -7.14 -4.17 0.68
C ARG A 79 -7.60 -2.80 1.16
N ILE A 80 -6.78 -2.10 1.94
CA ILE A 80 -7.08 -0.71 2.37
C ILE A 80 -7.15 0.21 1.15
N PHE A 81 -6.20 0.09 0.20
CA PHE A 81 -6.26 0.82 -1.06
C PHE A 81 -7.57 0.52 -1.81
N LEU A 82 -7.88 -0.75 -2.02
CA LEU A 82 -9.11 -1.19 -2.70
C LEU A 82 -10.36 -0.64 -2.01
N GLY A 83 -10.42 -0.66 -0.68
CA GLY A 83 -11.49 -0.06 0.11
C GLY A 83 -11.67 1.43 -0.20
N ARG A 84 -10.57 2.20 -0.23
CA ARG A 84 -10.59 3.64 -0.55
C ARG A 84 -11.03 3.92 -1.99
N THR A 85 -10.73 3.02 -2.93
CA THR A 85 -11.16 3.21 -4.33
C THR A 85 -12.67 3.10 -4.52
N LYS A 86 -13.37 2.33 -3.68
CA LYS A 86 -14.84 2.26 -3.70
C LYS A 86 -15.50 3.60 -3.37
N GLU A 87 -14.80 4.46 -2.64
CA GLU A 87 -15.26 5.79 -2.23
C GLU A 87 -14.83 6.89 -3.23
N LEU A 88 -13.90 6.61 -4.16
CA LEU A 88 -13.32 7.62 -5.05
C LEU A 88 -14.34 8.29 -5.97
N LYS A 89 -15.25 7.51 -6.57
CA LYS A 89 -16.26 8.05 -7.50
C LYS A 89 -17.19 9.07 -6.85
N ILE A 90 -17.63 8.79 -5.62
CA ILE A 90 -18.45 9.72 -4.84
C ILE A 90 -17.59 10.91 -4.38
N SER A 91 -16.34 10.66 -3.99
CA SER A 91 -15.44 11.70 -3.49
C SER A 91 -15.05 12.73 -4.56
N THR A 92 -14.89 12.31 -5.82
CA THR A 92 -14.61 13.23 -6.94
C THR A 92 -15.81 14.13 -7.24
N GLU A 93 -17.03 13.60 -7.15
CA GLU A 93 -18.27 14.36 -7.31
C GLU A 93 -18.50 15.36 -6.17
N CYS A 94 -18.17 14.97 -4.92
CA CYS A 94 -18.34 15.81 -3.73
C CYS A 94 -17.15 16.72 -3.40
N GLN A 95 -16.07 16.69 -4.20
CA GLN A 95 -14.80 17.37 -3.93
C GLN A 95 -14.16 17.01 -2.58
N ASP A 96 -14.41 15.79 -2.07
CA ASP A 96 -13.76 15.30 -0.85
C ASP A 96 -12.30 14.91 -1.15
N GLN A 97 -11.40 15.85 -0.85
CA GLN A 97 -9.97 15.68 -1.09
C GLN A 97 -9.33 14.64 -0.17
N LEU A 98 -9.96 14.28 0.95
CA LEU A 98 -9.36 13.37 1.92
C LEU A 98 -9.26 11.96 1.34
N PHE A 99 -10.35 11.41 0.80
CA PHE A 99 -10.36 10.06 0.23
C PHE A 99 -9.50 9.95 -1.03
N ILE A 100 -9.53 10.98 -1.88
CA ILE A 100 -8.66 11.06 -3.06
C ILE A 100 -7.19 10.98 -2.64
N TRP A 101 -6.83 11.77 -1.63
CA TRP A 101 -5.46 11.80 -1.13
C TRP A 101 -5.03 10.51 -0.44
N GLN A 102 -5.89 9.89 0.36
CA GLN A 102 -5.60 8.61 1.00
C GLN A 102 -5.43 7.48 -0.02
N ALA A 103 -6.31 7.41 -1.03
CA ALA A 103 -6.17 6.44 -2.12
C ALA A 103 -4.88 6.66 -2.90
N HIS A 104 -4.53 7.91 -3.20
CA HIS A 104 -3.27 8.27 -3.85
C HIS A 104 -2.05 7.79 -3.03
N ASN A 105 -2.00 8.09 -1.73
CA ASN A 105 -0.88 7.71 -0.87
C ASN A 105 -0.75 6.19 -0.74
N ALA A 106 -1.87 5.48 -0.59
CA ALA A 106 -1.88 4.02 -0.54
C ALA A 106 -1.34 3.42 -1.84
N LEU A 107 -1.81 3.90 -2.99
CA LEU A 107 -1.31 3.46 -4.29
C LEU A 107 0.18 3.78 -4.48
N PHE A 108 0.62 4.96 -4.03
CA PHE A 108 2.01 5.37 -4.12
C PHE A 108 2.93 4.45 -3.29
N MET A 109 2.52 4.09 -2.07
CA MET A 109 3.25 3.11 -1.24
C MET A 109 3.31 1.75 -1.92
N ILE A 110 2.16 1.25 -2.42
CA ILE A 110 2.08 -0.03 -3.15
C ILE A 110 3.04 -0.03 -4.34
N ARG A 111 3.04 1.04 -5.16
CA ARG A 111 3.95 1.21 -6.29
C ARG A 111 5.42 1.15 -5.85
N CYS A 112 5.80 1.86 -4.79
CA CYS A 112 7.18 1.91 -4.33
C CYS A 112 7.66 0.53 -3.85
N LEU A 113 6.81 -0.19 -3.11
CA LEU A 113 7.12 -1.53 -2.62
C LEU A 113 7.21 -2.55 -3.76
N LEU A 114 6.20 -2.58 -4.64
CA LEU A 114 6.17 -3.52 -5.78
C LEU A 114 7.35 -3.35 -6.71
N LYS A 115 7.81 -2.11 -6.94
CA LYS A 115 9.01 -1.87 -7.73
C LYS A 115 10.24 -2.59 -7.17
N VAL A 116 10.39 -2.62 -5.84
CA VAL A 116 11.47 -3.38 -5.20
C VAL A 116 11.19 -4.87 -5.24
N PHE A 117 9.95 -5.32 -4.95
CA PHE A 117 9.62 -6.74 -4.92
C PHE A 117 9.93 -7.42 -6.26
N ILE A 118 9.47 -6.83 -7.37
CA ILE A 118 9.73 -7.33 -8.73
C ILE A 118 11.23 -7.44 -9.05
N SER A 119 12.07 -6.62 -8.40
CA SER A 119 13.52 -6.64 -8.60
C SER A 119 14.25 -7.65 -7.71
N GLU A 120 13.62 -8.12 -6.63
CA GLU A 120 14.26 -8.92 -5.58
C GLU A 120 13.75 -10.37 -5.52
N MET A 121 12.63 -10.69 -6.18
CA MET A 121 12.06 -12.05 -6.17
C MET A 121 11.42 -12.42 -7.52
N PRO A 122 11.30 -13.73 -7.84
CA PRO A 122 10.58 -14.21 -9.01
C PRO A 122 9.05 -14.04 -8.86
N GLU A 123 8.32 -14.20 -9.96
CA GLU A 123 6.87 -13.98 -10.04
C GLU A 123 6.09 -14.89 -9.08
N GLU A 124 6.51 -16.14 -8.90
CA GLU A 124 5.84 -17.09 -8.00
C GLU A 124 5.93 -16.64 -6.54
N GLU A 125 7.09 -16.10 -6.13
CA GLU A 125 7.28 -15.55 -4.79
C GLU A 125 6.53 -14.23 -4.61
N LEU A 126 6.46 -13.41 -5.65
CA LEU A 126 5.69 -12.18 -5.65
C LEU A 126 4.20 -12.47 -5.40
N HIS A 127 3.63 -13.47 -6.08
CA HIS A 127 2.24 -13.89 -5.85
C HIS A 127 2.00 -14.29 -4.38
N LEU A 128 2.97 -14.93 -3.73
CA LEU A 128 2.82 -15.32 -2.33
C LEU A 128 2.71 -14.11 -1.39
N GLN A 129 3.31 -12.95 -1.73
CA GLN A 129 3.20 -11.71 -0.95
C GLN A 129 1.76 -11.16 -0.87
N PHE A 130 0.87 -11.56 -1.79
CA PHE A 130 -0.55 -11.18 -1.79
C PHE A 130 -1.45 -12.20 -1.06
N SER A 131 -0.92 -13.37 -0.72
CA SER A 131 -1.72 -14.55 -0.42
C SER A 131 -1.93 -14.85 1.07
N TYR A 132 -1.26 -14.11 1.97
CA TYR A 132 -1.42 -14.33 3.39
C TYR A 132 -2.83 -13.92 3.86
N GLN A 133 -3.46 -14.82 4.62
CA GLN A 133 -4.67 -14.56 5.39
C GLN A 133 -4.48 -15.14 6.79
N GLU A 134 -4.73 -14.34 7.81
CA GLU A 134 -4.84 -14.84 9.17
C GLU A 134 -6.03 -15.82 9.24
N ARG A 135 -5.76 -17.11 9.38
CA ARG A 135 -6.81 -18.13 9.47
C ARG A 135 -7.49 -18.03 10.82
N ALA A 136 -8.68 -17.45 10.85
CA ALA A 136 -9.57 -17.61 12.00
C ALA A 136 -9.94 -19.10 12.15
N PRO A 137 -9.89 -19.68 13.36
CA PRO A 137 -10.30 -21.06 13.57
C PRO A 137 -11.79 -21.20 13.24
N GLY A 138 -12.11 -21.92 12.15
CA GLY A 138 -13.47 -22.21 11.71
C GLY A 138 -13.96 -21.53 10.43
N SER A 139 -13.13 -20.75 9.73
CA SER A 139 -13.53 -20.19 8.43
C SER A 139 -13.50 -21.26 7.34
N CYS A 140 -14.67 -21.62 6.80
CA CYS A 140 -14.75 -22.37 5.54
C CYS A 140 -14.17 -21.49 4.42
N ASP A 141 -13.29 -22.08 3.61
CA ASP A 141 -12.56 -21.49 2.47
C ASP A 141 -13.56 -20.96 1.42
N THR A 142 -14.17 -19.82 1.72
CA THR A 142 -15.21 -19.21 0.88
C THR A 142 -14.51 -18.25 -0.04
N GLY A 143 -14.03 -18.77 -1.17
CA GLY A 143 -13.45 -17.98 -2.25
C GLY A 143 -12.12 -17.35 -1.87
N ARG A 144 -11.03 -18.00 -2.25
CA ARG A 144 -9.70 -17.38 -2.24
C ARG A 144 -9.73 -16.24 -3.27
N GLU A 145 -10.12 -15.04 -2.84
CA GLU A 145 -10.06 -13.85 -3.66
C GLU A 145 -8.60 -13.62 -4.05
N ASP A 146 -8.30 -13.69 -5.35
CA ASP A 146 -6.99 -13.38 -5.87
C ASP A 146 -6.78 -11.87 -5.78
N LEU A 147 -6.14 -11.45 -4.69
CA LEU A 147 -5.93 -10.05 -4.37
C LEU A 147 -5.08 -9.32 -5.42
N LEU A 148 -4.19 -10.04 -6.11
CA LEU A 148 -3.41 -9.46 -7.21
C LEU A 148 -4.31 -9.22 -8.42
N GLU A 149 -5.17 -10.19 -8.77
CA GLU A 149 -6.16 -10.02 -9.83
C GLU A 149 -7.12 -8.86 -9.51
N GLU A 150 -7.60 -8.77 -8.27
CA GLU A 150 -8.48 -7.68 -7.84
C GLU A 150 -7.77 -6.31 -7.94
N LEU A 151 -6.52 -6.22 -7.50
CA LEU A 151 -5.71 -5.01 -7.65
C LEU A 151 -5.57 -4.61 -9.12
N MET A 152 -5.24 -5.55 -10.01
CA MET A 152 -5.08 -5.28 -11.43
C MET A 152 -6.39 -4.82 -12.08
N CYS A 153 -7.50 -5.51 -11.80
CA CYS A 153 -8.82 -5.13 -12.28
C CYS A 153 -9.21 -3.74 -11.80
N ASN A 154 -8.96 -3.43 -10.53
CA ASN A 154 -9.26 -2.13 -9.95
C ASN A 154 -8.44 -1.01 -10.60
N LEU A 155 -7.14 -1.21 -10.85
CA LEU A 155 -6.31 -0.22 -11.52
C LEU A 155 -6.82 0.10 -12.93
N VAL A 156 -7.24 -0.91 -13.70
CA VAL A 156 -7.86 -0.71 -15.01
C VAL A 156 -9.17 0.07 -14.87
N HIS A 157 -10.02 -0.31 -13.92
CA HIS A 157 -11.27 0.38 -13.64
C HIS A 157 -11.06 1.85 -13.28
N LEU A 158 -10.06 2.17 -12.45
CA LEU A 158 -9.73 3.56 -12.10
C LEU A 158 -9.34 4.38 -13.32
N VAL A 159 -8.52 3.83 -14.22
CA VAL A 159 -8.11 4.52 -15.46
C VAL A 159 -9.29 4.80 -16.38
N VAL A 160 -10.28 3.91 -16.42
CA VAL A 160 -11.42 4.02 -17.33
C VAL A 160 -12.57 4.85 -16.75
N GLU A 161 -12.87 4.68 -15.46
CA GLU A 161 -14.09 5.21 -14.85
C GLU A 161 -13.89 6.46 -13.99
N VAL A 162 -12.66 6.76 -13.55
CA VAL A 162 -12.41 7.99 -12.79
C VAL A 162 -12.15 9.15 -13.75
N PRO A 163 -13.03 10.17 -13.77
CA PRO A 163 -12.86 11.29 -14.69
C PRO A 163 -11.58 12.08 -14.36
N LEU A 164 -10.79 12.38 -15.39
CA LEU A 164 -9.72 13.36 -15.32
C LEU A 164 -10.36 14.75 -15.32
N LEU A 165 -10.43 15.39 -14.15
CA LEU A 165 -10.85 16.79 -14.01
C LEU A 165 -9.78 17.74 -14.56
#